data_AF-A0A9X0A3N7-F1
#
_entry.id   AF-A0A9X0A3N7-F1
#
_cell.length_a   1.000
_cell.length_b   1.000
_cell.length_c   1.000
_cell.angle_alpha   90.00
_cell.angle_beta   90.00
_cell.angle_gamma   90.00
#
_symmetry.space_group_name_H-M   'P 1'
#
loop_
_entity.id
_entity.type
_entity.pdbx_description
1 polymer ?
#
loop_
_entity_poly.entity_id
_entity_poly.type
_entity_poly.pdbx_seq_one_letter_code
_entity_poly.pdbx_strand_id
1 'polypeptide(L)'
;MVFDIVHYALMTAERAVKIMKQKEKNRQEDEMMRALDGVSISGQVAPDSADASVEMFLRFLQKEYQWSTISVKTASSQLANDDITSVRLMAMCWRTAQERFPIDMKKIIEIELRKRGMILEHGHRGTGRTRIFTHHRSPKQLT
;
A
#
# COMPACT_ATOMS: atom_id res chain seq x y z
N MET A 1 16.91 -17.99 -48.93
CA MET A 1 16.29 -16.71 -49.34
C MET A 1 14.90 -16.51 -48.75
N VAL A 2 13.88 -17.31 -49.11
CA VAL A 2 12.51 -17.13 -48.55
C VAL A 2 12.49 -17.36 -47.03
N PHE A 3 13.24 -18.35 -46.54
CA PHE A 3 13.36 -18.64 -45.10
C PHE A 3 13.97 -17.46 -44.31
N ASP A 4 14.95 -16.76 -44.89
CA ASP A 4 15.63 -15.63 -44.24
C ASP A 4 14.71 -14.42 -44.07
N ILE A 5 13.85 -14.16 -45.08
CA ILE A 5 12.86 -13.08 -45.05
C ILE A 5 11.79 -13.38 -43.98
N VAL A 6 11.30 -14.61 -43.93
CA VAL A 6 10.30 -15.04 -42.94
C VAL A 6 10.88 -14.99 -41.53
N HIS A 7 12.11 -15.45 -41.33
CA HIS A 7 12.78 -15.42 -40.04
C HIS A 7 13.02 -13.97 -39.55
N TYR A 8 13.45 -13.08 -40.44
CA TYR A 8 13.62 -11.66 -40.13
C TYR A 8 12.29 -10.98 -39.75
N ALA A 9 11.22 -11.26 -40.49
CA ALA A 9 9.90 -10.74 -40.20
C ALA A 9 9.39 -11.23 -38.82
N LEU A 10 9.62 -12.51 -38.50
CA LEU A 10 9.24 -13.09 -37.21
C LEU A 10 9.97 -12.43 -36.03
N MET A 11 11.29 -12.28 -36.12
CA MET A 11 12.10 -11.61 -35.09
C MET A 11 11.69 -10.15 -34.89
N THR A 12 11.35 -9.47 -35.99
CA THR A 12 10.89 -8.07 -35.97
C THR A 12 9.52 -7.96 -35.29
N ALA A 13 8.58 -8.85 -35.62
CA ALA A 13 7.27 -8.89 -34.99
C ALA A 13 7.37 -9.18 -33.48
N GLU A 14 8.23 -10.13 -33.07
CA GLU A 14 8.46 -10.42 -31.66
C GLU A 14 8.99 -9.19 -30.90
N ARG A 15 9.95 -8.48 -31.51
CA ARG A 15 10.49 -7.24 -30.94
C ARG A 15 9.43 -6.16 -30.82
N ALA A 16 8.60 -5.97 -31.85
CA ALA A 16 7.53 -4.99 -31.83
C ALA A 16 6.52 -5.27 -30.72
N VAL A 17 6.12 -6.54 -30.53
CA VAL A 17 5.23 -6.96 -29.44
C VAL A 17 5.85 -6.65 -28.06
N LYS A 18 7.15 -6.94 -27.87
CA LYS A 18 7.85 -6.62 -26.62
C LYS A 18 7.84 -5.11 -26.33
N ILE A 19 8.13 -4.29 -27.35
CA ILE A 19 8.11 -2.83 -27.24
C ILE A 19 6.71 -2.32 -26.91
N MET A 20 5.68 -2.82 -27.61
CA MET A 20 4.29 -2.42 -27.38
C MET A 20 3.82 -2.77 -25.97
N LYS A 21 4.10 -3.98 -25.48
CA LYS A 21 3.77 -4.39 -24.11
C LYS A 21 4.44 -3.48 -23.07
N GLN A 22 5.72 -3.15 -23.28
CA GLN A 22 6.42 -2.25 -22.37
C GLN A 22 5.86 -0.82 -22.41
N LYS A 23 5.53 -0.31 -23.60
CA LYS A 23 4.93 1.01 -23.77
C LYS A 23 3.57 1.11 -23.07
N GLU A 24 2.74 0.07 -23.17
CA GLU A 24 1.45 0.03 -22.50
C GLU A 24 1.61 -0.01 -20.96
N LYS A 25 2.55 -0.81 -20.46
CA LYS A 25 2.89 -0.80 -19.02
C LYS A 25 3.33 0.59 -18.55
N ASN A 26 4.18 1.27 -19.31
CA ASN A 26 4.62 2.63 -18.98
C ASN A 26 3.45 3.62 -19.01
N ARG A 27 2.54 3.51 -19.99
CA ARG A 27 1.35 4.37 -20.08
C ARG A 27 0.46 4.21 -18.84
N GLN A 28 0.24 2.98 -18.38
CA GLN A 28 -0.54 2.71 -17.17
C GLN A 28 0.15 3.28 -15.92
N GLU A 29 1.48 3.15 -15.81
CA GLU A 29 2.24 3.79 -14.73
C GLU A 29 2.12 5.33 -14.77
N ASP A 30 2.21 5.95 -15.95
CA ASP A 30 2.08 7.41 -16.13
C ASP A 30 0.67 7.91 -15.81
N GLU A 31 -0.36 7.18 -16.22
CA GLU A 31 -1.77 7.51 -15.90
C GLU A 31 -2.02 7.42 -14.40
N MET A 32 -1.47 6.40 -13.73
CA MET A 32 -1.55 6.28 -12.28
C MET A 32 -0.86 7.45 -11.57
N MET A 33 0.34 7.84 -12.02
CA MET A 33 1.05 9.01 -11.48
C MET A 33 0.25 10.31 -11.67
N ARG A 34 -0.38 10.49 -12.83
CA ARG A 34 -1.28 11.64 -13.09
C ARG A 34 -2.51 11.64 -12.19
N ALA A 35 -3.09 10.46 -11.91
CA ALA A 35 -4.21 10.35 -10.99
C ALA A 35 -3.83 10.74 -9.55
N LEU A 36 -2.59 10.46 -9.14
CA LEU A 36 -2.04 10.90 -7.84
C LEU A 36 -1.78 12.42 -7.79
N ASP A 37 -1.56 13.08 -8.93
CA ASP A 37 -1.41 14.55 -9.01
C ASP A 37 -2.77 15.27 -9.06
N GLY A 38 -3.80 14.63 -9.64
CA GLY A 38 -5.14 15.17 -9.84
C GLY A 38 -6.10 14.95 -8.67
N VAL A 39 -5.71 15.31 -7.44
CA VAL A 39 -6.37 15.05 -6.12
C VAL A 39 -7.84 15.52 -5.97
N SER A 40 -8.60 15.80 -7.03
CA SER A 40 -10.03 16.12 -6.92
C SER A 40 -10.85 15.72 -8.16
N ILE A 41 -10.85 14.43 -8.54
CA ILE A 41 -11.90 13.90 -9.43
C ILE A 41 -12.90 13.12 -8.58
N SER A 42 -14.06 13.75 -8.34
CA SER A 42 -15.20 13.17 -7.63
C SER A 42 -15.56 11.80 -8.23
N GLY A 43 -15.45 10.75 -7.41
CA GLY A 43 -15.78 9.36 -7.78
C GLY A 43 -14.62 8.37 -7.79
N GLN A 44 -13.36 8.82 -7.68
CA GLN A 44 -12.22 7.91 -7.52
C GLN A 44 -11.96 7.60 -6.04
N VAL A 45 -11.64 6.33 -5.75
CA VAL A 45 -11.20 5.89 -4.42
C VAL A 45 -9.91 6.64 -4.07
N ALA A 46 -9.91 7.34 -2.93
CA ALA A 46 -8.74 8.11 -2.51
C ALA A 46 -7.53 7.17 -2.41
N PRO A 47 -6.35 7.58 -2.93
CA PRO A 47 -5.19 6.70 -3.03
C PRO A 47 -4.64 6.25 -1.67
N ASP A 48 -5.04 6.94 -0.61
CA ASP A 48 -4.68 6.64 0.77
C ASP A 48 -5.83 6.00 1.59
N SER A 49 -6.93 5.63 0.95
CA SER A 49 -8.06 4.95 1.59
C SER A 49 -7.83 3.45 1.74
N ALA A 50 -8.63 2.81 2.61
CA ALA A 50 -8.56 1.36 2.83
C ALA A 50 -8.94 0.56 1.58
N ASP A 51 -9.77 1.14 0.71
CA ASP A 51 -10.27 0.48 -0.50
C ASP A 51 -9.36 0.70 -1.70
N ALA A 52 -8.31 1.50 -1.56
CA ALA A 52 -7.28 1.64 -2.58
C ALA A 52 -6.57 0.31 -2.79
N SER A 53 -6.06 0.11 -4.02
CA SER A 53 -5.12 -0.97 -4.26
C SER A 53 -3.83 -0.71 -3.49
N VAL A 54 -3.14 -1.78 -3.08
CA VAL A 54 -1.83 -1.65 -2.41
C VAL A 54 -0.82 -0.92 -3.30
N GLU A 55 -0.85 -1.17 -4.62
CA GLU A 55 0.04 -0.50 -5.55
C GLU A 55 -0.19 1.02 -5.56
N MET A 56 -1.45 1.46 -5.61
CA MET A 56 -1.80 2.88 -5.60
C MET A 56 -1.36 3.55 -4.28
N PHE A 57 -1.59 2.88 -3.15
CA PHE A 57 -1.15 3.34 -1.84
C PHE A 57 0.37 3.47 -1.73
N LEU A 58 1.11 2.45 -2.18
CA LEU A 58 2.57 2.49 -2.15
C LEU A 58 3.14 3.55 -3.10
N ARG A 59 2.48 3.85 -4.22
CA ARG A 59 2.86 4.96 -5.11
C ARG A 59 2.54 6.33 -4.52
N PHE A 60 1.43 6.47 -3.80
CA PHE A 60 1.13 7.66 -3.02
C PHE A 60 2.23 7.93 -1.99
N LEU A 61 2.61 6.92 -1.20
CA LEU A 61 3.71 7.02 -0.24
C LEU A 61 5.07 7.23 -0.93
N GLN A 62 5.28 6.64 -2.11
CA GLN A 62 6.48 6.87 -2.90
C GLN A 62 6.67 8.36 -3.19
N LYS A 63 5.61 9.06 -3.57
CA LYS A 63 5.64 10.50 -3.84
C LYS A 63 5.86 11.30 -2.56
N GLU A 64 5.12 10.97 -1.49
CA GLU A 64 5.17 11.70 -0.22
C GLU A 64 6.53 11.56 0.48
N TYR A 65 7.13 10.36 0.45
CA TYR A 65 8.38 10.03 1.14
C TYR A 65 9.58 9.85 0.20
N GLN A 66 9.41 10.18 -1.08
CA GLN A 66 10.46 10.15 -2.12
C GLN A 66 11.17 8.78 -2.24
N TRP A 67 10.42 7.68 -2.11
CA TRP A 67 11.01 6.34 -2.22
C TRP A 67 11.45 5.99 -3.64
N SER A 68 12.44 5.10 -3.72
CA SER A 68 12.92 4.61 -5.00
C SER A 68 11.84 3.80 -5.73
N THR A 69 11.74 3.94 -7.05
CA THR A 69 10.82 3.15 -7.87
C THR A 69 11.10 1.66 -7.77
N ILE A 70 12.37 1.27 -7.56
CA ILE A 70 12.79 -0.13 -7.45
C ILE A 70 12.24 -0.75 -6.16
N SER A 71 12.39 -0.08 -5.02
CA SER A 71 11.90 -0.60 -3.73
C SER A 71 10.38 -0.74 -3.73
N VAL A 72 9.66 0.24 -4.28
CA VAL A 72 8.19 0.20 -4.39
C VAL A 72 7.74 -0.93 -5.33
N LYS A 73 8.31 -1.06 -6.54
CA LYS A 73 7.97 -2.15 -7.46
C LYS A 73 8.24 -3.52 -6.84
N THR A 74 9.33 -3.65 -6.10
CA THR A 74 9.70 -4.92 -5.45
C THR A 74 8.69 -5.28 -4.37
N ALA A 75 8.36 -4.33 -3.47
CA ALA A 75 7.37 -4.55 -2.42
C ALA A 75 5.98 -4.84 -3.00
N SER A 76 5.51 -4.04 -3.97
CA SER A 76 4.23 -4.28 -4.65
C SER A 76 4.16 -5.66 -5.30
N SER A 77 5.24 -6.11 -5.95
CA SER A 77 5.29 -7.44 -6.58
C SER A 77 5.26 -8.56 -5.55
N GLN A 78 5.96 -8.42 -4.43
CA GLN A 78 5.94 -9.40 -3.35
C GLN A 78 4.55 -9.51 -2.71
N LEU A 79 3.87 -8.38 -2.50
CA LEU A 79 2.51 -8.36 -1.95
C LEU A 79 1.49 -8.95 -2.93
N ALA A 80 1.64 -8.67 -4.23
CA ALA A 80 0.80 -9.28 -5.27
C ALA A 80 0.98 -10.81 -5.33
N ASN A 81 2.20 -11.32 -5.13
CA ASN A 81 2.46 -12.75 -5.05
C ASN A 81 1.81 -13.41 -3.81
N ASP A 82 1.57 -12.64 -2.76
CA ASP A 82 0.88 -13.07 -1.54
C ASP A 82 -0.65 -12.79 -1.61
N ASP A 83 -1.17 -12.45 -2.79
CA ASP A 83 -2.58 -12.07 -3.04
C ASP A 83 -3.08 -10.86 -2.21
N ILE A 84 -2.16 -10.02 -1.72
CA ILE A 84 -2.47 -8.81 -0.96
C ILE A 84 -2.69 -7.65 -1.94
N THR A 85 -3.93 -7.49 -2.40
CA THR A 85 -4.28 -6.56 -3.48
C THR A 85 -4.81 -5.20 -3.02
N SER A 86 -5.34 -5.09 -1.80
CA SER A 86 -5.92 -3.84 -1.24
C SER A 86 -5.27 -3.42 0.08
N VAL A 87 -5.32 -2.12 0.38
CA VAL A 87 -4.79 -1.57 1.63
C VAL A 87 -5.48 -2.20 2.84
N ARG A 88 -6.80 -2.44 2.75
CA ARG A 88 -7.57 -3.16 3.77
C ARG A 88 -6.99 -4.54 4.06
N LEU A 89 -6.71 -5.34 3.03
CA LEU A 89 -6.09 -6.66 3.21
C LEU A 89 -4.70 -6.53 3.81
N MET A 90 -3.87 -5.61 3.31
CA MET A 90 -2.54 -5.35 3.84
C MET A 90 -2.56 -4.97 5.33
N ALA A 91 -3.54 -4.17 5.76
CA ALA A 91 -3.73 -3.79 7.15
C ALA A 91 -4.15 -4.99 8.02
N MET A 92 -5.10 -5.81 7.54
CA MET A 92 -5.55 -7.02 8.23
C MET A 92 -4.43 -8.02 8.46
N CYS A 93 -3.52 -8.18 7.48
CA CYS A 93 -2.37 -9.06 7.57
C CYS A 93 -1.04 -8.32 7.83
N TRP A 94 -1.08 -7.11 8.42
CA TRP A 94 0.12 -6.27 8.57
C TRP A 94 1.28 -6.98 9.25
N ARG A 95 0.99 -7.85 10.25
CA ARG A 95 2.02 -8.60 10.98
C ARG A 95 2.90 -9.46 10.07
N THR A 96 2.35 -10.02 9.00
CA THR A 96 3.08 -10.83 8.01
C THR A 96 3.51 -9.98 6.82
N ALA A 97 2.62 -9.12 6.31
CA ALA A 97 2.91 -8.26 5.15
C ALA A 97 4.12 -7.36 5.36
N GLN A 98 4.35 -6.88 6.59
CA GLN A 98 5.47 -6.01 6.95
C GLN A 98 6.86 -6.62 6.66
N GLU A 99 6.97 -7.94 6.55
CA GLU A 99 8.24 -8.64 6.27
C GLU A 99 8.72 -8.45 4.82
N ARG A 100 7.83 -8.01 3.92
CA ARG A 100 8.14 -7.71 2.51
C ARG A 100 8.79 -6.34 2.31
N PHE A 101 8.90 -5.55 3.38
CA PHE A 101 9.41 -4.19 3.30
C PHE A 101 10.76 -4.05 4.01
N PRO A 102 11.67 -3.23 3.47
CA PRO A 102 12.83 -2.75 4.22
C PRO A 102 12.41 -2.06 5.52
N ILE A 103 13.28 -2.09 6.53
CA ILE A 103 13.00 -1.57 7.89
C ILE A 103 12.48 -0.13 7.87
N ASP A 104 13.06 0.73 7.04
CA ASP A 104 12.69 2.15 6.98
C ASP A 104 11.29 2.34 6.38
N MET A 105 10.97 1.64 5.29
CA MET A 105 9.65 1.67 4.68
C MET A 105 8.59 1.10 5.63
N LYS A 106 8.90 -0.02 6.28
CA LYS A 106 8.01 -0.68 7.23
C LYS A 106 7.52 0.28 8.33
N LYS A 107 8.44 1.01 8.96
CA LYS A 107 8.10 1.97 10.02
C LYS A 107 7.15 3.06 9.52
N ILE A 108 7.42 3.62 8.34
CA ILE A 108 6.58 4.66 7.76
C ILE A 108 5.21 4.11 7.37
N ILE A 109 5.14 2.96 6.73
CA ILE A 109 3.85 2.34 6.36
C ILE A 109 3.03 2.05 7.62
N GLU A 110 3.65 1.54 8.68
CA GLU A 110 2.96 1.32 9.95
C GLU A 110 2.38 2.62 10.52
N ILE A 111 3.16 3.71 10.50
CA ILE A 111 2.70 5.04 10.91
C ILE A 111 1.50 5.49 10.05
N GLU A 112 1.59 5.34 8.73
CA GLU A 112 0.54 5.78 7.80
C GLU A 112 -0.75 4.97 7.94
N LEU A 113 -0.65 3.66 8.17
CA LEU A 113 -1.79 2.78 8.47
C LEU A 113 -2.44 3.14 9.82
N ARG A 114 -1.63 3.48 10.84
CA ARG A 114 -2.13 3.91 12.16
C ARG A 114 -2.81 5.27 12.11
N LYS A 115 -2.20 6.25 11.44
CA LYS A 115 -2.79 7.60 11.24
C LYS A 115 -4.19 7.52 10.64
N ARG A 116 -4.46 6.49 9.83
CA ARG A 116 -5.74 6.24 9.16
C ARG A 116 -6.65 5.26 9.89
N GLY A 117 -6.27 4.83 11.10
CA GLY A 117 -7.06 3.91 11.93
C GLY A 117 -7.22 2.50 11.34
N MET A 118 -6.35 2.10 10.41
CA MET A 118 -6.45 0.81 9.72
C MET A 118 -5.83 -0.33 10.53
N ILE A 119 -4.85 -0.02 11.37
CA ILE A 119 -4.26 -0.96 12.33
C ILE A 119 -4.29 -0.33 13.73
N LEU A 120 -4.56 -1.15 14.74
CA LEU A 120 -4.59 -0.72 16.12
C LEU A 120 -3.17 -0.55 16.65
N GLU A 121 -2.97 0.49 17.46
CA GLU A 121 -1.81 0.59 18.33
C GLU A 121 -1.65 -0.76 19.05
N HIS A 122 -0.51 -1.44 18.87
CA HIS A 122 -0.11 -2.44 19.85
C HIS A 122 0.19 -1.70 21.14
N GLY A 123 -0.86 -1.46 21.92
CA GLY A 123 -0.75 -1.01 23.29
C GLY A 123 0.24 -1.92 24.00
N HIS A 124 1.22 -1.28 24.63
CA HIS A 124 2.07 -1.83 25.65
C HIS A 124 1.34 -2.95 26.42
N ARG A 125 1.78 -4.20 26.24
CA ARG A 125 1.31 -5.29 27.10
C ARG A 125 2.08 -5.21 28.42
N GLY A 126 1.36 -4.93 29.52
CA GLY A 126 1.82 -4.94 30.91
C GLY A 126 1.92 -3.52 31.48
N THR A 127 1.00 -3.04 32.32
CA THR A 127 0.67 -3.59 33.63
C THR A 127 -0.79 -3.30 33.99
N GLY A 128 -1.46 -4.30 34.57
CA GLY A 128 -2.80 -4.15 35.10
C GLY A 128 -2.84 -3.13 36.23
N ARG A 129 -3.76 -2.18 36.14
CA ARG A 129 -4.33 -1.52 37.31
C ARG A 129 -5.83 -1.44 37.11
N THR A 130 -6.51 -2.46 37.62
CA THR A 130 -7.92 -2.43 37.96
C THR A 130 -8.19 -1.16 38.76
N ARG A 131 -8.80 -0.15 38.14
CA ARG A 131 -9.41 0.97 38.88
C ARG A 131 -10.70 0.43 39.48
N ILE A 132 -10.59 -0.11 40.69
CA ILE A 132 -11.73 -0.34 41.57
C ILE A 132 -12.31 1.03 41.87
N PHE A 133 -13.43 1.38 41.26
CA PHE A 133 -14.23 2.55 41.66
C PHE A 133 -14.90 2.22 42.99
N THR A 134 -14.26 2.61 44.09
CA THR A 134 -14.93 2.68 45.39
C THR A 134 -15.89 3.87 45.37
N HIS A 135 -17.19 3.59 45.27
CA HIS A 135 -18.25 4.56 45.53
C HIS A 135 -18.23 4.89 47.04
N HIS A 136 -17.55 5.96 47.44
CA HIS A 136 -17.63 6.46 48.81
C HIS A 136 -18.94 7.22 48.98
N ARG A 137 -19.78 6.67 49.85
CA ARG A 137 -21.06 7.19 50.32
C ARG A 137 -20.81 8.50 51.10
N SER A 138 -21.52 9.58 50.77
CA SER A 138 -21.57 10.79 51.60
C SER A 138 -22.36 10.51 52.89
N PRO A 139 -21.92 10.98 54.06
CA PRO A 139 -22.71 10.90 55.28
C PRO A 139 -23.80 11.98 55.28
N LYS A 140 -25.02 11.54 55.61
CA LYS A 140 -26.19 12.38 55.84
C LYS A 140 -25.92 13.27 57.06
N GLN A 141 -26.18 14.57 56.90
CA GLN A 141 -26.35 15.52 58.00
C GLN A 141 -27.51 15.04 58.88
N LEU A 142 -27.26 14.81 60.18
CA LEU A 142 -28.33 14.65 61.16
C LEU A 142 -28.71 16.04 61.70
N THR A 143 -30.01 16.21 61.81
CA THR A 143 -30.75 17.32 62.45
C THR A 143 -30.42 17.44 63.93
#